data_AF-A0A7W5MLR9-F1
#
_entry.id   AF-A0A7W5MLR9-F1
#
_cell.length_a   1.000
_cell.length_b   1.000
_cell.length_c   1.000
_cell.angle_alpha   90.00
_cell.angle_beta   90.00
_cell.angle_gamma   90.00
#
_symmetry.space_group_name_H-M   'P 1'
#
loop_
_entity.id
_entity.type
_entity.pdbx_description
1 polymer ?
#
loop_
_entity_poly.entity_id
_entity_poly.type
_entity_poly.pdbx_seq_one_letter_code
_entity_poly.pdbx_strand_id
1 'polypeptide(L)'
;MYRQLMLAAALVAAAPATAQSISQQDRATGAQADPQLVKEFGGRYSGPQVALVERVGRRVAVQSGLSNAQSDFTITLLDSPVENAFAIPGGYVYVTRQLLALMNSEAELASVLGHEVGHVAARHSASRNRTATIGGVLAGVVGAVAGNGAAGQLASTVARGGAQLYTLRYGREQEYAADALGVRYITAAGYDPYAAADMLASLDAETGLQSAAAGRSGQQLPSWASTHPNGADRVRRAAQLAQQTGKPMLDPPPEDTAFLRALDGLAYDAKGSGKRIRIRTVKAGDTVDTFARQMAYDSLRRERFLTLNALDDDVRLTPGRLVKVVTKE
;
A
#
# COMPACT_ATOMS: atom_id res chain seq x y z
N MET A 1 -32.75 -22.65 -36.99
CA MET A 1 -32.10 -21.35 -36.76
C MET A 1 -32.44 -20.88 -35.34
N TYR A 2 -31.57 -21.15 -34.36
CA TYR A 2 -31.78 -20.72 -32.98
C TYR A 2 -31.14 -19.33 -32.79
N ARG A 3 -31.97 -18.31 -32.50
CA ARG A 3 -31.54 -16.97 -32.10
C ARG A 3 -30.97 -17.03 -30.68
N GLN A 4 -29.67 -16.74 -30.53
CA GLN A 4 -29.08 -16.49 -29.22
C GLN A 4 -29.45 -15.08 -28.75
N LEU A 5 -30.19 -14.99 -27.64
CA LEU A 5 -30.42 -13.76 -26.89
C LEU A 5 -29.19 -13.51 -26.01
N MET A 6 -28.37 -12.53 -26.36
CA MET A 6 -27.34 -11.97 -25.48
C MET A 6 -28.05 -11.12 -24.41
N LEU A 7 -28.16 -11.62 -23.18
CA LEU A 7 -28.47 -10.77 -22.03
C LEU A 7 -27.21 -9.98 -21.67
N ALA A 8 -27.20 -8.69 -21.99
CA ALA A 8 -26.27 -7.76 -21.39
C ALA A 8 -26.68 -7.56 -19.92
N ALA A 9 -25.92 -8.14 -18.99
CA ALA A 9 -26.05 -7.84 -17.58
C ALA A 9 -25.55 -6.41 -17.35
N ALA A 10 -26.47 -5.44 -17.28
CA ALA A 10 -26.17 -4.11 -16.79
C ALA A 10 -25.83 -4.23 -15.29
N LEU A 11 -24.56 -4.07 -14.95
CA LEU A 11 -24.14 -3.81 -13.57
C LEU A 11 -24.77 -2.48 -13.16
N VAL A 12 -25.89 -2.55 -12.43
CA VAL A 12 -26.46 -1.39 -11.76
C VAL A 12 -25.44 -0.97 -10.71
N ALA A 13 -24.65 0.06 -11.00
CA ALA A 13 -23.80 0.70 -10.01
C ALA A 13 -24.72 1.25 -8.92
N ALA A 14 -24.66 0.66 -7.72
CA ALA A 14 -25.27 1.28 -6.55
C ALA A 14 -24.75 2.72 -6.45
N ALA A 15 -25.66 3.70 -6.32
CA ALA A 15 -25.26 5.08 -6.08
C ALA A 15 -24.28 5.11 -4.90
N PRO A 16 -23.13 5.82 -5.00
CA PRO A 16 -22.13 5.77 -3.97
C PRO A 16 -22.75 6.27 -2.66
N ALA A 17 -22.70 5.44 -1.62
CA ALA A 17 -23.00 5.92 -0.27
C ALA A 17 -22.10 7.13 -0.01
N THR A 18 -22.70 8.27 0.31
CA THR A 18 -21.95 9.48 0.67
C THR A 18 -21.10 9.18 1.88
N ALA A 19 -19.79 9.39 1.78
CA ALA A 19 -18.88 9.18 2.91
C ALA A 19 -19.33 10.06 4.08
N GLN A 20 -19.33 9.49 5.29
CA GLN A 20 -19.65 10.24 6.49
C GLN A 20 -18.39 10.97 6.96
N SER A 21 -18.52 12.26 7.26
CA SER A 21 -17.39 13.07 7.70
C SER A 21 -16.74 12.51 8.97
N ILE A 22 -15.43 12.74 9.11
CA ILE A 22 -14.65 12.35 10.28
C ILE A 22 -15.26 13.01 11.52
N SER A 23 -15.76 12.21 12.46
CA SER A 23 -16.35 12.70 13.70
C SER A 23 -15.28 13.07 14.74
N GLN A 24 -15.68 13.76 15.82
CA GLN A 24 -14.78 14.02 16.95
C GLN A 24 -14.32 12.71 17.62
N GLN A 25 -15.21 11.71 17.70
CA GLN A 25 -14.90 10.39 18.24
C GLN A 25 -13.87 9.65 17.38
N ASP A 26 -13.99 9.74 16.06
CA ASP A 26 -13.02 9.15 15.13
C ASP A 26 -11.63 9.77 15.33
N ARG A 27 -11.55 11.10 15.44
CA ARG A 27 -10.29 11.82 15.73
C ARG A 27 -9.67 11.38 17.06
N ALA A 28 -10.46 11.31 18.13
CA ALA A 28 -9.97 10.88 19.44
C ALA A 28 -9.45 9.42 19.40
N THR A 29 -10.18 8.54 18.73
CA THR A 29 -9.80 7.13 18.59
C THR A 29 -8.48 6.98 17.81
N GLY A 30 -8.35 7.67 16.67
CA GLY A 30 -7.13 7.67 15.87
C GLY A 30 -5.92 8.23 16.63
N ALA A 31 -6.10 9.38 17.29
CA ALA A 31 -5.05 10.02 18.09
C ALA A 31 -4.55 9.14 19.24
N GLN A 32 -5.42 8.35 19.86
CA GLN A 32 -5.05 7.41 20.92
C GLN A 32 -4.26 6.20 20.39
N ALA A 33 -4.58 5.71 19.18
CA ALA A 33 -3.94 4.54 18.59
C ALA A 33 -2.59 4.85 17.91
N ASP A 34 -2.44 6.05 17.35
CA ASP A 34 -1.29 6.44 16.52
C ASP A 34 0.09 6.17 17.17
N PRO A 35 0.36 6.56 18.44
CA PRO A 35 1.69 6.35 19.02
C PRO A 35 2.10 4.88 19.10
N GLN A 36 1.15 3.98 19.37
CA GLN A 36 1.41 2.55 19.47
C GLN A 36 1.62 1.93 18.08
N LEU A 37 0.80 2.31 17.10
CA LEU A 37 0.94 1.83 15.72
C LEU A 37 2.27 2.28 15.10
N VAL A 38 2.65 3.55 15.30
CA VAL A 38 3.94 4.06 14.85
C VAL A 38 5.09 3.28 15.48
N LYS A 39 5.02 2.99 16.78
CA LYS A 39 6.06 2.22 17.48
C LYS A 39 6.16 0.79 16.95
N GLU A 40 5.02 0.12 16.74
CA GLU A 40 4.96 -1.26 16.24
C GLU A 40 5.62 -1.40 14.86
N PHE A 41 5.43 -0.42 13.99
CA PHE A 41 5.98 -0.41 12.64
C PHE A 41 7.35 0.29 12.54
N GLY A 42 8.16 0.24 13.60
CA GLY A 42 9.57 0.69 13.56
C GLY A 42 9.78 2.21 13.70
N GLY A 43 8.72 2.97 13.94
CA GLY A 43 8.74 4.42 14.08
C GLY A 43 8.43 5.18 12.79
N ARG A 44 8.44 6.51 12.88
CA ARG A 44 8.33 7.39 11.71
C ARG A 44 9.64 7.37 10.93
N TYR A 45 9.56 7.28 9.62
CA TYR A 45 10.72 7.45 8.75
C TYR A 45 11.18 8.91 8.76
N SER A 46 12.49 9.13 8.59
CA SER A 46 13.11 10.46 8.70
C SER A 46 13.77 10.96 7.40
N GLY A 47 13.69 10.20 6.30
CA GLY A 47 14.26 10.58 5.02
C GLY A 47 13.45 11.63 4.25
N PRO A 48 14.00 12.19 3.16
CA PRO A 48 13.34 13.23 2.35
C PRO A 48 12.02 12.76 1.71
N GLN A 49 11.82 11.45 1.58
CA GLN A 49 10.62 10.83 0.99
C GLN A 49 9.33 11.13 1.78
N VAL A 50 9.43 11.52 3.06
CA VAL A 50 8.26 11.86 3.89
C VAL A 50 7.42 12.97 3.24
N ALA A 51 8.06 14.01 2.70
CA ALA A 51 7.35 15.15 2.10
C ALA A 51 6.56 14.75 0.84
N LEU A 52 7.09 13.81 0.04
CA LEU A 52 6.39 13.22 -1.10
C LEU A 52 5.16 12.47 -0.62
N VAL A 53 5.33 11.53 0.31
CA VAL A 53 4.24 10.70 0.84
C VAL A 53 3.13 11.54 1.46
N GLU A 54 3.48 12.53 2.27
CA GLU A 54 2.49 13.42 2.87
C GLU A 54 1.71 14.24 1.85
N ARG A 55 2.41 14.80 0.84
CA ARG A 55 1.76 15.59 -0.22
C ARG A 55 0.77 14.73 -1.01
N VAL A 56 1.19 13.55 -1.43
CA VAL A 56 0.37 12.64 -2.25
C VAL A 56 -0.82 12.15 -1.44
N GLY A 57 -0.58 11.66 -0.23
CA GLY A 57 -1.63 11.12 0.64
C GLY A 57 -2.70 12.15 0.96
N ARG A 58 -2.33 13.39 1.33
CA ARG A 58 -3.31 14.45 1.61
C ARG A 58 -4.11 14.84 0.36
N ARG A 59 -3.46 14.92 -0.81
CA ARG A 59 -4.12 15.25 -2.09
C ARG A 59 -5.18 14.22 -2.47
N VAL A 60 -4.91 12.93 -2.24
CA VAL A 60 -5.85 11.84 -2.56
C VAL A 60 -6.92 11.72 -1.47
N ALA A 61 -6.53 11.76 -0.19
CA ALA A 61 -7.45 11.53 0.92
C ALA A 61 -8.59 12.55 0.99
N VAL A 62 -8.33 13.81 0.64
CA VAL A 62 -9.37 14.86 0.59
C VAL A 62 -10.44 14.61 -0.49
N GLN A 63 -10.16 13.77 -1.50
CA GLN A 63 -11.15 13.38 -2.51
C GLN A 63 -12.19 12.37 -1.99
N SER A 64 -11.99 11.85 -0.77
CA SER A 64 -12.85 10.82 -0.19
C SER A 64 -14.21 11.31 0.30
N GLY A 65 -14.37 12.61 0.51
CA GLY A 65 -15.54 13.19 1.18
C GLY A 65 -15.54 13.00 2.71
N LEU A 66 -14.51 12.37 3.29
CA LEU A 66 -14.35 12.26 4.75
C LEU A 66 -14.05 13.61 5.42
N SER A 67 -13.36 14.51 4.71
CA SER A 67 -13.17 15.91 5.08
C SER A 67 -12.84 16.73 3.82
N ASN A 68 -13.14 18.03 3.84
CA ASN A 68 -12.77 18.97 2.78
C ASN A 68 -11.41 19.65 3.04
N ALA A 69 -10.76 19.39 4.17
CA ALA A 69 -9.48 19.97 4.54
C ALA A 69 -8.37 18.92 4.48
N GLN A 70 -7.32 19.17 3.68
CA GLN A 70 -6.15 18.29 3.63
C GLN A 70 -5.45 18.14 4.98
N SER A 71 -5.52 19.17 5.83
CA SER A 71 -4.95 19.16 7.19
C SER A 71 -5.63 18.20 8.15
N ASP A 72 -6.83 17.70 7.83
CA ASP A 72 -7.52 16.69 8.63
C ASP A 72 -6.94 15.28 8.43
N PHE A 73 -6.05 15.11 7.46
CA PHE A 73 -5.41 13.83 7.17
C PHE A 73 -3.95 13.83 7.64
N THR A 74 -3.65 12.89 8.52
CA THR A 74 -2.30 12.60 9.00
C THR A 74 -1.75 11.42 8.20
N ILE A 75 -0.83 11.70 7.28
CA ILE A 75 -0.18 10.68 6.46
C ILE A 75 1.19 10.39 7.07
N THR A 76 1.50 9.11 7.33
CA THR A 76 2.76 8.72 7.97
C THR A 76 3.51 7.69 7.13
N LEU A 77 4.75 8.01 6.77
CA LEU A 77 5.71 7.04 6.25
C LEU A 77 6.40 6.33 7.43
N LEU A 78 6.26 5.02 7.50
CA LEU A 78 6.79 4.18 8.59
C LEU A 78 8.15 3.59 8.23
N ASP A 79 9.07 3.57 9.20
CA ASP A 79 10.42 2.95 9.08
C ASP A 79 10.35 1.41 9.24
N SER A 80 9.48 0.78 8.47
CA SER A 80 9.26 -0.67 8.50
C SER A 80 9.80 -1.34 7.24
N PRO A 81 10.51 -2.48 7.38
CA PRO A 81 10.96 -3.31 6.25
C PRO A 81 9.85 -4.21 5.70
N VAL A 82 8.62 -4.10 6.22
CA VAL A 82 7.49 -4.93 5.83
C VAL A 82 6.68 -4.20 4.77
N GLU A 83 6.34 -4.82 3.63
CA GLU A 83 5.43 -4.20 2.66
C GLU A 83 4.01 -4.09 3.26
N ASN A 84 3.57 -2.86 3.58
CA ASN A 84 2.25 -2.62 4.14
C ASN A 84 1.78 -1.16 3.97
N ALA A 85 0.47 -0.98 3.94
CA ALA A 85 -0.23 0.28 4.12
C ALA A 85 -1.54 0.01 4.85
N PHE A 86 -2.03 1.00 5.60
CA PHE A 86 -3.32 0.89 6.28
C PHE A 86 -3.88 2.27 6.64
N ALA A 87 -5.18 2.35 6.87
CA ALA A 87 -5.81 3.54 7.44
C ALA A 87 -6.71 3.20 8.63
N ILE A 88 -6.78 4.13 9.58
CA ILE A 88 -7.66 4.04 10.75
C ILE A 88 -8.59 5.26 10.82
N PRO A 89 -9.68 5.21 11.61
CA PRO A 89 -10.55 6.38 11.81
C PRO A 89 -9.76 7.61 12.31
N GLY A 90 -10.28 8.80 12.00
CA GLY A 90 -9.67 10.05 12.43
C GLY A 90 -8.75 10.71 11.39
N GLY A 91 -8.64 10.15 10.19
CA GLY A 91 -7.84 10.70 9.10
C GLY A 91 -6.39 10.22 9.08
N TYR A 92 -6.06 9.15 9.79
CA TYR A 92 -4.70 8.60 9.85
C TYR A 92 -4.51 7.53 8.77
N VAL A 93 -3.49 7.72 7.93
CA VAL A 93 -3.13 6.82 6.83
C VAL A 93 -1.63 6.55 6.89
N TYR A 94 -1.25 5.29 6.73
CA TYR A 94 0.12 4.82 6.91
C TYR A 94 0.57 4.05 5.68
N VAL A 95 1.84 4.20 5.34
CA VAL A 95 2.53 3.40 4.33
C VAL A 95 3.95 3.11 4.82
N THR A 96 4.47 1.92 4.56
CA THR A 96 5.84 1.57 4.95
C THR A 96 6.85 1.95 3.87
N ARG A 97 8.09 2.21 4.27
CA ARG A 97 9.18 2.46 3.31
C ARG A 97 9.43 1.29 2.37
N GLN A 98 9.19 0.05 2.81
CA GLN A 98 9.37 -1.12 1.96
C GLN A 98 8.33 -1.14 0.82
N LEU A 99 7.06 -0.86 1.13
CA LEU A 99 6.03 -0.78 0.09
C LEU A 99 6.25 0.41 -0.85
N LEU A 100 6.68 1.56 -0.32
CA LEU A 100 7.04 2.73 -1.13
C LEU A 100 8.15 2.42 -2.14
N ALA A 101 9.13 1.58 -1.77
CA ALA A 101 10.24 1.22 -2.64
C ALA A 101 9.82 0.38 -3.86
N LEU A 102 8.72 -0.39 -3.74
CA LEU A 102 8.18 -1.20 -4.83
C LEU A 102 7.56 -0.35 -5.94
N MET A 103 6.97 0.80 -5.58
CA MET A 103 6.25 1.68 -6.50
C MET A 103 7.16 2.32 -7.55
N ASN A 104 6.64 2.56 -8.76
CA ASN A 104 7.36 3.17 -9.88
C ASN A 104 6.81 4.53 -10.31
N SER A 105 5.72 5.00 -9.70
CA SER A 105 5.12 6.31 -9.97
C SER A 105 4.44 6.95 -8.75
N GLU A 106 4.28 8.28 -8.78
CA GLU A 106 3.47 9.00 -7.78
C GLU A 106 2.00 8.54 -7.80
N ALA A 107 1.52 8.08 -8.97
CA ALA A 107 0.17 7.57 -9.16
C ALA A 107 -0.05 6.19 -8.49
N GLU A 108 0.95 5.31 -8.46
CA GLU A 108 0.88 4.05 -7.71
C GLU A 108 0.86 4.30 -6.19
N LEU A 109 1.65 5.26 -5.70
CA LEU A 109 1.54 5.69 -4.30
C LEU A 109 0.15 6.25 -4.00
N ALA A 110 -0.38 7.08 -4.91
CA ALA A 110 -1.73 7.60 -4.80
C ALA A 110 -2.77 6.48 -4.77
N SER A 111 -2.61 5.41 -5.56
CA SER A 111 -3.58 4.31 -5.64
C SER A 111 -3.64 3.50 -4.34
N VAL A 112 -2.47 3.17 -3.75
CA VAL A 112 -2.42 2.51 -2.43
C VAL A 112 -3.06 3.37 -1.35
N LEU A 113 -2.69 4.65 -1.25
CA LEU A 113 -3.25 5.53 -0.22
C LEU A 113 -4.75 5.79 -0.44
N GLY A 114 -5.19 5.90 -1.70
CA GLY A 114 -6.60 6.01 -2.07
C GLY A 114 -7.41 4.78 -1.71
N HIS A 115 -6.87 3.58 -1.90
CA HIS A 115 -7.46 2.30 -1.49
C HIS A 115 -7.68 2.24 0.03
N GLU A 116 -6.66 2.59 0.82
CA GLU A 116 -6.76 2.61 2.28
C GLU A 116 -7.81 3.61 2.78
N VAL A 117 -7.85 4.80 2.19
CA VAL A 117 -8.89 5.79 2.47
C VAL A 117 -10.27 5.27 2.03
N GLY A 118 -10.33 4.49 0.95
CA GLY A 118 -11.53 3.77 0.50
C GLY A 118 -12.11 2.85 1.58
N HIS A 119 -11.26 2.09 2.27
CA HIS A 119 -11.71 1.24 3.40
C HIS A 119 -12.32 2.04 4.55
N VAL A 120 -11.77 3.20 4.87
CA VAL A 120 -12.31 4.08 5.92
C VAL A 120 -13.63 4.72 5.48
N ALA A 121 -13.68 5.25 4.25
CA ALA A 121 -14.88 5.86 3.68
C ALA A 121 -16.05 4.88 3.58
N ALA A 122 -15.78 3.63 3.20
CA ALA A 122 -16.76 2.55 3.16
C ALA A 122 -17.02 1.89 4.53
N ARG A 123 -16.39 2.36 5.60
CA ARG A 123 -16.55 1.87 6.97
C ARG A 123 -16.24 0.38 7.13
N HIS A 124 -15.35 -0.16 6.31
CA HIS A 124 -14.94 -1.57 6.39
C HIS A 124 -14.31 -1.89 7.76
N SER A 125 -13.57 -0.95 8.36
CA SER A 125 -13.04 -1.05 9.72
C SER A 125 -14.12 -0.98 10.81
N ALA A 126 -15.19 -0.23 10.62
CA ALA A 126 -16.29 -0.11 11.60
C ALA A 126 -17.29 -1.28 11.53
N SER A 127 -17.51 -1.89 10.34
CA SER A 127 -18.28 -3.12 10.20
C SER A 127 -17.69 -4.31 10.97
N ARG A 128 -16.41 -4.22 11.36
CA ARG A 128 -15.68 -5.21 12.18
C ARG A 128 -15.77 -4.94 13.68
N ASN A 129 -16.16 -3.71 14.06
CA ASN A 129 -16.19 -3.26 15.45
C ASN A 129 -17.41 -3.70 16.27
N ARG A 130 -18.35 -4.45 15.68
CA ARG A 130 -19.43 -5.08 16.45
C ARG A 130 -19.04 -6.43 17.05
N THR A 131 -17.88 -7.00 16.70
CA THR A 131 -17.52 -8.35 17.16
C THR A 131 -16.04 -8.54 17.51
N ALA A 132 -15.11 -7.68 17.06
CA ALA A 132 -13.69 -7.88 17.35
C ALA A 132 -12.90 -6.56 17.53
N THR A 133 -12.39 -6.35 18.74
CA THR A 133 -11.01 -5.89 18.95
C THR A 133 -10.61 -4.45 18.58
N ILE A 134 -11.44 -3.44 18.84
CA ILE A 134 -10.90 -2.11 19.24
C ILE A 134 -10.93 -1.95 20.78
N GLY A 135 -11.78 -2.72 21.46
CA GLY A 135 -11.85 -2.77 22.93
C GLY A 135 -10.56 -3.27 23.59
N GLY A 136 -9.73 -4.10 22.94
CA GLY A 136 -8.51 -4.64 23.54
C GLY A 136 -7.37 -3.62 23.68
N VAL A 137 -7.19 -2.75 22.68
CA VAL A 137 -6.18 -1.67 22.70
C VAL A 137 -6.65 -0.50 23.58
N LEU A 138 -7.95 -0.14 23.52
CA LEU A 138 -8.53 0.91 24.37
C LEU A 138 -8.64 0.50 25.85
N ALA A 139 -8.94 -0.77 26.16
CA ALA A 139 -8.97 -1.25 27.55
C ALA A 139 -7.58 -1.28 28.20
N GLY A 140 -6.52 -1.47 27.41
CA GLY A 140 -5.14 -1.42 27.90
C GLY A 140 -4.69 -0.03 28.35
N VAL A 141 -5.18 1.03 27.68
CA VAL A 141 -4.84 2.42 28.03
C VAL A 141 -5.61 2.89 29.28
N VAL A 142 -6.87 2.48 29.45
CA VAL A 142 -7.67 2.83 30.63
C VAL A 142 -7.22 2.05 31.88
N GLY A 143 -6.83 0.78 31.72
CA GLY A 143 -6.39 -0.08 32.83
C GLY A 143 -5.06 0.35 33.47
N ALA A 144 -4.17 1.02 32.73
CA ALA A 144 -2.89 1.51 33.26
C ALA A 144 -3.06 2.66 34.28
N VAL A 145 -4.22 3.31 34.31
CA VAL A 145 -4.53 4.41 35.23
C VAL A 145 -5.23 3.90 36.51
N ALA A 146 -5.78 2.68 36.48
CA ALA A 146 -6.50 2.06 37.59
C ALA A 146 -5.62 0.96 38.24
N GLY A 147 -4.67 1.37 39.07
CA GLY A 147 -3.61 0.52 39.61
C GLY A 147 -4.04 -0.60 40.57
N ASN A 148 -4.68 -1.67 40.08
CA ASN A 148 -4.89 -2.92 40.83
C ASN A 148 -4.86 -4.15 39.90
N GLY A 149 -3.86 -5.03 40.07
CA GLY A 149 -3.84 -6.45 39.66
C GLY A 149 -3.88 -6.82 38.16
N ALA A 150 -4.51 -6.02 37.30
CA ALA A 150 -4.74 -6.33 35.88
C ALA A 150 -3.49 -6.14 35.00
N ALA A 151 -2.53 -5.31 35.43
CA ALA A 151 -1.30 -5.05 34.70
C ALA A 151 -0.42 -6.30 34.51
N GLY A 152 -0.41 -7.23 35.48
CA GLY A 152 0.36 -8.47 35.41
C GLY A 152 -0.21 -9.48 34.40
N GLN A 153 -1.54 -9.58 34.30
CA GLN A 153 -2.18 -10.42 33.28
C GLN A 153 -2.06 -9.79 31.88
N LEU A 154 -2.17 -8.47 31.76
CA LEU A 154 -1.98 -7.74 30.50
C LEU A 154 -0.55 -7.88 29.97
N ALA A 155 0.46 -7.72 30.82
CA ALA A 155 1.85 -7.98 30.47
C ALA A 155 2.06 -9.44 30.02
N SER A 156 1.40 -10.41 30.65
CA SER A 156 1.49 -11.82 30.26
C SER A 156 0.81 -12.16 28.92
N THR A 157 -0.20 -11.38 28.51
CA THR A 157 -0.89 -11.55 27.22
C THR A 157 -0.14 -10.83 26.10
N VAL A 158 0.40 -9.64 26.38
CA VAL A 158 1.30 -8.89 25.47
C VAL A 158 2.66 -9.57 25.31
N ALA A 159 3.18 -10.25 26.34
CA ALA A 159 4.45 -10.96 26.29
C ALA A 159 4.36 -12.37 25.71
N ARG A 160 3.20 -13.05 25.80
CA ARG A 160 2.99 -14.39 25.20
C ARG A 160 2.41 -14.32 23.79
N GLY A 161 1.67 -13.27 23.47
CA GLY A 161 1.27 -12.92 22.12
C GLY A 161 1.96 -11.62 21.74
N GLY A 162 3.21 -11.70 21.26
CA GLY A 162 3.79 -10.58 20.52
C GLY A 162 2.75 -10.12 19.52
N ALA A 163 2.46 -8.82 19.49
CA ALA A 163 1.28 -8.22 18.89
C ALA A 163 1.02 -8.71 17.45
N GLN A 164 0.40 -9.89 17.33
CA GLN A 164 -0.49 -10.21 16.25
C GLN A 164 -1.64 -9.24 16.44
N LEU A 165 -1.41 -7.99 16.00
CA LEU A 165 -2.45 -7.15 15.50
C LEU A 165 -3.22 -8.10 14.59
N TYR A 166 -4.38 -8.55 15.05
CA TYR A 166 -5.22 -9.50 14.36
C TYR A 166 -5.43 -8.90 12.96
N THR A 167 -4.65 -9.35 11.98
CA THR A 167 -4.71 -8.88 10.60
C THR A 167 -5.97 -9.47 10.02
N LEU A 168 -7.10 -8.83 10.35
CA LEU A 168 -8.41 -9.20 9.87
C LEU A 168 -8.42 -8.95 8.37
N ARG A 169 -8.23 -10.04 7.62
CA ARG A 169 -8.32 -10.10 6.17
C ARG A 169 -9.63 -9.47 5.70
N TYR A 170 -9.55 -8.52 4.79
CA TYR A 170 -10.73 -7.95 4.13
C TYR A 170 -11.41 -8.99 3.25
N GLY A 171 -12.74 -8.96 3.24
CA GLY A 171 -13.52 -9.77 2.31
C GLY A 171 -13.37 -9.25 0.88
N ARG A 172 -13.54 -10.13 -0.12
CA ARG A 172 -13.41 -9.79 -1.54
C ARG A 172 -14.28 -8.58 -1.96
N GLU A 173 -15.52 -8.52 -1.48
CA GLU A 173 -16.42 -7.39 -1.77
C GLU A 173 -15.94 -6.07 -1.13
N GLN A 174 -15.27 -6.15 0.02
CA GLN A 174 -14.68 -4.96 0.67
C GLN A 174 -13.48 -4.45 -0.13
N GLU A 175 -12.64 -5.36 -0.64
CA GLU A 175 -11.54 -5.00 -1.54
C GLU A 175 -12.07 -4.39 -2.83
N TYR A 176 -13.10 -4.97 -3.47
CA TYR A 176 -13.69 -4.41 -4.69
C TYR A 176 -14.32 -3.03 -4.49
N ALA A 177 -14.95 -2.80 -3.35
CA ALA A 177 -15.49 -1.49 -3.01
C ALA A 177 -14.36 -0.47 -2.75
N ALA A 178 -13.28 -0.88 -2.07
CA ALA A 178 -12.12 -0.03 -1.85
C ALA A 178 -11.37 0.27 -3.16
N ASP A 179 -11.22 -0.70 -4.06
CA ASP A 179 -10.63 -0.52 -5.41
C ASP A 179 -11.43 0.52 -6.21
N ALA A 180 -12.76 0.40 -6.24
CA ALA A 180 -13.63 1.35 -6.94
C ALA A 180 -13.54 2.77 -6.39
N LEU A 181 -13.49 2.91 -5.06
CA LEU A 181 -13.30 4.20 -4.40
C LEU A 181 -11.89 4.76 -4.66
N GLY A 182 -10.86 3.92 -4.58
CA GLY A 182 -9.47 4.28 -4.83
C GLY A 182 -9.27 4.83 -6.23
N VAL A 183 -9.74 4.12 -7.26
CA VAL A 183 -9.70 4.59 -8.67
C VAL A 183 -10.41 5.94 -8.80
N ARG A 184 -11.58 6.12 -8.17
CA ARG A 184 -12.29 7.40 -8.19
C ARG A 184 -11.48 8.51 -7.54
N TYR A 185 -10.86 8.27 -6.38
CA TYR A 185 -10.09 9.27 -5.64
C TYR A 185 -8.83 9.70 -6.37
N ILE A 186 -8.06 8.76 -6.93
CA ILE A 186 -6.85 9.11 -7.67
C ILE A 186 -7.19 9.85 -8.97
N THR A 187 -8.30 9.48 -9.64
CA THR A 187 -8.78 10.19 -10.83
C THR A 187 -9.15 11.63 -10.49
N ALA A 188 -9.92 11.85 -9.41
CA ALA A 188 -10.33 13.17 -8.95
C ALA A 188 -9.13 14.02 -8.49
N ALA A 189 -8.10 13.37 -7.93
CA ALA A 189 -6.83 14.01 -7.55
C ALA A 189 -5.92 14.34 -8.74
N GLY A 190 -6.31 13.96 -9.97
CA GLY A 190 -5.58 14.25 -11.20
C GLY A 190 -4.55 13.19 -11.62
N TYR A 191 -4.43 12.09 -10.89
CA TYR A 191 -3.51 11.00 -11.23
C TYR A 191 -4.07 10.11 -12.35
N ASP A 192 -3.20 9.22 -12.84
CA ASP A 192 -3.55 8.17 -13.78
C ASP A 192 -4.40 7.09 -13.08
N PRO A 193 -5.64 6.82 -13.54
CA PRO A 193 -6.47 5.78 -12.96
C PRO A 193 -5.94 4.36 -13.19
N TYR A 194 -5.10 4.12 -14.21
CA TYR A 194 -4.53 2.81 -14.50
C TYR A 194 -3.49 2.37 -13.47
N ALA A 195 -2.90 3.33 -12.72
CA ALA A 195 -1.91 3.06 -11.68
C ALA A 195 -2.43 2.17 -10.53
N ALA A 196 -3.75 2.04 -10.36
CA ALA A 196 -4.31 1.04 -9.45
C ALA A 196 -4.08 -0.39 -9.95
N ALA A 197 -4.27 -0.64 -11.25
CA ALA A 197 -4.01 -1.95 -11.84
C ALA A 197 -2.50 -2.25 -11.87
N ASP A 198 -1.67 -1.26 -12.20
CA ASP A 198 -0.20 -1.41 -12.26
C ASP A 198 0.39 -1.74 -10.89
N MET A 199 -0.09 -1.07 -9.83
CA MET A 199 0.33 -1.37 -8.47
C MET A 199 -0.07 -2.78 -8.04
N LEU A 200 -1.31 -3.21 -8.34
CA LEU A 200 -1.77 -4.57 -8.03
C LEU A 200 -0.96 -5.63 -8.80
N ALA A 201 -0.59 -5.36 -10.05
CA ALA A 201 0.29 -6.26 -10.82
C ALA A 201 1.70 -6.33 -10.18
N SER A 202 2.24 -5.20 -9.73
CA SER A 202 3.54 -5.15 -9.04
C SER A 202 3.53 -5.92 -7.72
N LEU A 203 2.43 -5.85 -6.95
CA LEU A 203 2.22 -6.63 -5.74
C LEU A 203 2.14 -8.15 -6.01
N ASP A 204 1.46 -8.56 -7.08
CA ASP A 204 1.41 -9.96 -7.50
C ASP A 204 2.80 -10.49 -7.89
N ALA A 205 3.58 -9.69 -8.63
CA ALA A 205 4.96 -10.03 -9.00
C ALA A 205 5.87 -10.16 -7.77
N GLU A 206 5.75 -9.25 -6.80
CA GLU A 206 6.51 -9.32 -5.54
C GLU A 206 6.12 -10.55 -4.72
N THR A 207 4.83 -10.88 -4.63
CA THR A 207 4.38 -12.11 -3.92
C THR A 207 4.96 -13.36 -4.56
N GLY A 208 4.94 -13.43 -5.90
CA GLY A 208 5.54 -14.54 -6.64
C GLY A 208 7.03 -14.67 -6.37
N LEU A 209 7.75 -13.54 -6.39
CA LEU A 209 9.18 -13.48 -6.12
C LEU A 209 9.53 -13.91 -4.68
N GLN A 210 8.80 -13.43 -3.68
CA GLN A 210 9.00 -13.82 -2.28
C GLN A 210 8.73 -15.32 -2.08
N SER A 211 7.68 -15.84 -2.71
CA SER A 211 7.36 -17.28 -2.68
C SER A 211 8.48 -18.11 -3.32
N ALA A 212 9.05 -17.64 -4.44
CA ALA A 212 10.19 -18.29 -5.08
C ALA A 212 11.45 -18.24 -4.19
N ALA A 213 11.69 -17.11 -3.52
CA ALA A 213 12.83 -16.91 -2.62
C ALA A 213 12.77 -17.77 -1.35
N ALA A 214 11.57 -18.00 -0.79
CA ALA A 214 11.37 -18.77 0.43
C ALA A 214 11.40 -20.30 0.22
N GLY A 215 11.33 -20.78 -1.03
CA GLY A 215 11.29 -22.20 -1.36
C GLY A 215 10.01 -22.92 -0.87
N ARG A 216 10.03 -24.25 -0.82
CA ARG A 216 8.87 -25.09 -0.43
C ARG A 216 8.52 -25.03 1.07
N SER A 217 9.34 -24.38 1.89
CA SER A 217 9.29 -24.44 3.36
C SER A 217 8.79 -23.14 4.03
N GLY A 218 8.38 -22.13 3.28
CA GLY A 218 7.99 -20.84 3.84
C GLY A 218 6.93 -20.10 3.03
N GLN A 219 5.69 -20.59 3.02
CA GLN A 219 4.52 -19.86 2.52
C GLN A 219 4.09 -18.75 3.51
N GLN A 220 5.01 -17.86 3.91
CA GLN A 220 4.59 -16.62 4.57
C GLN A 220 4.26 -15.61 3.48
N LEU A 221 2.97 -15.40 3.27
CA LEU A 221 2.48 -14.32 2.43
C LEU A 221 3.00 -12.98 2.98
N PRO A 222 3.40 -12.03 2.12
CA PRO A 222 3.71 -10.68 2.58
C PRO A 222 2.55 -10.09 3.40
N SER A 223 2.86 -9.17 4.31
CA SER A 223 1.87 -8.72 5.30
C SER A 223 0.65 -8.07 4.66
N TRP A 224 0.83 -7.31 3.57
CA TRP A 224 -0.27 -6.73 2.82
C TRP A 224 -1.16 -7.80 2.19
N ALA A 225 -0.63 -8.93 1.72
CA ALA A 225 -1.42 -10.00 1.09
C ALA A 225 -2.27 -10.76 2.13
N SER A 226 -1.84 -10.72 3.38
CA SER A 226 -2.58 -11.29 4.51
C SER A 226 -3.79 -10.42 4.91
N THR A 227 -3.68 -9.09 4.80
CA THR A 227 -4.77 -8.15 5.08
C THR A 227 -5.64 -7.86 3.85
N HIS A 228 -5.03 -7.65 2.70
CA HIS A 228 -5.61 -7.30 1.40
C HIS A 228 -5.27 -8.39 0.37
N PRO A 229 -6.07 -9.46 0.29
CA PRO A 229 -5.84 -10.50 -0.70
C PRO A 229 -5.89 -9.90 -2.11
N ASN A 230 -4.80 -10.05 -2.85
CA ASN A 230 -4.78 -9.72 -4.26
C ASN A 230 -5.05 -10.95 -5.11
N GLY A 231 -5.49 -10.70 -6.33
CA GLY A 231 -5.64 -11.73 -7.34
C GLY A 231 -5.97 -11.10 -8.69
N ALA A 232 -5.78 -11.88 -9.75
CA ALA A 232 -5.95 -11.43 -11.12
C ALA A 232 -7.32 -10.74 -11.39
N ASP A 233 -8.36 -11.09 -10.62
CA ASP A 233 -9.67 -10.44 -10.70
C ASP A 233 -9.61 -8.94 -10.33
N ARG A 234 -8.85 -8.58 -9.29
CA ARG A 234 -8.72 -7.18 -8.85
C ARG A 234 -7.97 -6.34 -9.88
N VAL A 235 -6.87 -6.86 -10.42
CA VAL A 235 -6.12 -6.21 -11.50
C VAL A 235 -7.04 -5.91 -12.69
N ARG A 236 -7.79 -6.91 -13.17
CA ARG A 236 -8.73 -6.73 -14.29
C ARG A 236 -9.84 -5.73 -13.97
N ARG A 237 -10.39 -5.77 -12.76
CA ARG A 237 -11.44 -4.83 -12.34
C ARG A 237 -10.92 -3.40 -12.20
N ALA A 238 -9.73 -3.20 -11.64
CA ALA A 238 -9.10 -1.89 -11.54
C ALA A 238 -8.86 -1.29 -12.94
N ALA A 239 -8.38 -2.09 -13.89
CA ALA A 239 -8.23 -1.67 -15.29
C ALA A 239 -9.59 -1.32 -15.95
N GLN A 240 -10.65 -2.10 -15.69
CA GLN A 240 -12.00 -1.80 -16.18
C GLN A 240 -12.56 -0.50 -15.59
N LEU A 241 -12.37 -0.28 -14.29
CA LEU A 241 -12.75 0.96 -13.61
C LEU A 241 -11.98 2.15 -14.19
N ALA A 242 -10.68 1.99 -14.45
CA ALA A 242 -9.87 3.01 -15.08
C ALA A 242 -10.37 3.37 -16.49
N GLN A 243 -10.69 2.37 -17.30
CA GLN A 243 -11.27 2.58 -18.64
C GLN A 243 -12.58 3.36 -18.60
N GLN A 244 -13.44 3.12 -17.59
CA GLN A 244 -14.71 3.81 -17.43
C GLN A 244 -14.55 5.31 -17.10
N THR A 245 -13.36 5.76 -16.68
CA THR A 245 -13.08 7.19 -16.46
C THR A 245 -12.97 7.98 -17.77
N GLY A 246 -12.79 7.29 -18.91
CA GLY A 246 -12.56 7.91 -20.22
C GLY A 246 -11.15 8.49 -20.39
N LYS A 247 -10.25 8.38 -19.40
CA LYS A 247 -8.84 8.73 -19.59
C LYS A 247 -8.16 7.66 -20.47
N PRO A 248 -7.32 8.06 -21.44
CA PRO A 248 -6.61 7.12 -22.28
C PRO A 248 -5.58 6.35 -21.46
N MET A 249 -5.47 5.04 -21.71
CA MET A 249 -4.33 4.24 -21.25
C MET A 249 -3.09 4.67 -22.02
N LEU A 250 -1.98 4.90 -21.32
CA LEU A 250 -0.68 5.14 -21.92
C LEU A 250 0.10 3.83 -21.89
N ASP A 251 0.52 3.32 -23.05
CA ASP A 251 1.25 2.06 -23.17
C ASP A 251 2.50 2.23 -24.07
N PRO A 252 3.72 2.13 -23.51
CA PRO A 252 4.00 1.98 -22.08
C PRO A 252 3.62 3.25 -21.30
N PRO A 253 3.33 3.15 -19.99
CA PRO A 253 3.11 4.32 -19.16
C PRO A 253 4.39 5.19 -19.13
N PRO A 254 4.25 6.53 -19.11
CA PRO A 254 5.40 7.42 -19.06
C PRO A 254 6.17 7.23 -17.75
N GLU A 255 7.51 7.25 -17.85
CA GLU A 255 8.36 7.13 -16.67
C GLU A 255 8.22 8.37 -15.77
N ASP A 256 7.84 8.15 -14.50
CA ASP A 256 7.79 9.20 -13.49
C ASP A 256 9.19 9.47 -12.91
N THR A 257 10.02 10.15 -13.69
CA THR A 257 11.41 10.43 -13.29
C THR A 257 11.53 11.26 -12.01
N ALA A 258 10.51 12.08 -11.69
CA ALA A 258 10.51 12.88 -10.48
C ALA A 258 10.29 12.00 -9.25
N PHE A 259 9.31 11.10 -9.31
CA PHE A 259 9.07 10.11 -8.28
C PHE A 259 10.26 9.18 -8.09
N LEU A 260 10.80 8.60 -9.17
CA LEU A 260 11.95 7.70 -9.08
C LEU A 260 13.13 8.39 -8.40
N ARG A 261 13.52 9.60 -8.83
CA ARG A 261 14.61 10.37 -8.18
C ARG A 261 14.34 10.65 -6.71
N ALA A 262 13.09 10.90 -6.32
CA ALA A 262 12.74 11.12 -4.92
C ALA A 262 12.98 9.87 -4.04
N LEU A 263 12.95 8.67 -4.62
CA LEU A 263 13.25 7.42 -3.90
C LEU A 263 14.76 7.15 -3.73
N ASP A 264 15.65 7.93 -4.32
CA ASP A 264 17.09 7.70 -4.14
C ASP A 264 17.48 7.82 -2.66
N GLY A 265 18.22 6.82 -2.18
CA GLY A 265 18.58 6.72 -0.78
C GLY A 265 17.42 6.32 0.14
N LEU A 266 16.32 5.79 -0.37
CA LEU A 266 15.32 5.15 0.51
C LEU A 266 15.94 3.91 1.16
N ALA A 267 15.82 3.77 2.48
CA ALA A 267 16.31 2.59 3.20
C ALA A 267 15.49 1.35 2.79
N TYR A 268 16.14 0.23 2.55
CA TYR A 268 15.53 -1.00 2.03
C TYR A 268 15.83 -2.20 2.94
N ASP A 269 14.93 -3.18 3.01
CA ASP A 269 15.01 -4.35 3.91
C ASP A 269 15.10 -3.95 5.40
N ALA A 270 15.40 -4.91 6.28
CA ALA A 270 15.57 -4.72 7.71
C ALA A 270 16.42 -3.49 8.08
N LYS A 271 16.02 -2.79 9.13
CA LYS A 271 16.76 -1.66 9.68
C LYS A 271 18.18 -2.10 10.05
N GLY A 272 19.19 -1.31 9.65
CA GLY A 272 20.60 -1.64 9.86
C GLY A 272 21.21 -2.60 8.82
N SER A 273 20.46 -3.02 7.79
CA SER A 273 20.99 -3.88 6.72
C SER A 273 22.08 -3.23 5.85
N GLY A 274 22.18 -1.89 5.90
CA GLY A 274 22.97 -1.07 4.97
C GLY A 274 22.38 -0.98 3.57
N LYS A 275 21.24 -1.65 3.29
CA LYS A 275 20.64 -1.65 1.96
C LYS A 275 19.83 -0.39 1.69
N ARG A 276 19.97 0.14 0.48
CA ARG A 276 19.33 1.37 0.02
C ARG A 276 18.89 1.25 -1.43
N ILE A 277 17.80 1.92 -1.79
CA ILE A 277 17.42 2.17 -3.18
C ILE A 277 18.38 3.19 -3.78
N ARG A 278 18.93 2.85 -4.94
CA ARG A 278 19.69 3.76 -5.79
C ARG A 278 19.06 3.86 -7.16
N ILE A 279 18.93 5.08 -7.64
CA ILE A 279 18.39 5.38 -8.96
C ILE A 279 19.57 5.48 -9.93
N ARG A 280 19.57 4.61 -10.92
CA ARG A 280 20.59 4.56 -11.97
C ARG A 280 19.97 4.97 -13.30
N THR A 281 20.72 5.73 -14.09
CA THR A 281 20.37 6.00 -15.48
C THR A 281 20.99 4.92 -16.36
N VAL A 282 20.15 4.27 -17.17
CA VAL A 282 20.57 3.30 -18.18
C VAL A 282 21.47 3.98 -19.21
N LYS A 283 22.63 3.40 -19.49
CA LYS A 283 23.58 3.84 -20.51
C LYS A 283 23.51 2.94 -21.74
N ALA A 284 24.12 3.40 -22.84
CA ALA A 284 24.29 2.57 -24.03
C ALA A 284 25.07 1.28 -23.69
N GLY A 285 24.50 0.14 -24.05
CA GLY A 285 25.07 -1.19 -23.77
C GLY A 285 24.67 -1.79 -22.41
N ASP A 286 24.02 -1.04 -21.52
CA ASP A 286 23.49 -1.61 -20.29
C ASP A 286 22.35 -2.60 -20.58
N THR A 287 22.33 -3.68 -19.82
CA THR A 287 21.30 -4.73 -19.88
C THR A 287 20.68 -4.96 -18.50
N VAL A 288 19.57 -5.70 -18.45
CA VAL A 288 19.00 -6.19 -17.19
C VAL A 288 20.08 -6.84 -16.32
N ASP A 289 20.92 -7.71 -16.90
CA ASP A 289 21.97 -8.41 -16.16
C ASP A 289 23.05 -7.47 -15.60
N THR A 290 23.27 -6.32 -16.24
CA THR A 290 24.21 -5.30 -15.78
C THR A 290 23.78 -4.71 -14.44
N PHE A 291 22.48 -4.47 -14.27
CA PHE A 291 21.91 -3.97 -13.02
C PHE A 291 21.61 -5.09 -12.03
N ALA A 292 21.16 -6.26 -12.49
CA ALA A 292 20.95 -7.43 -11.64
C ALA A 292 22.22 -7.77 -10.85
N ARG A 293 23.41 -7.74 -11.47
CA ARG A 293 24.68 -7.97 -10.77
C ARG A 293 24.98 -6.97 -9.63
N GLN A 294 24.36 -5.79 -9.65
CA GLN A 294 24.52 -4.75 -8.63
C GLN A 294 23.53 -4.92 -7.47
N MET A 295 22.50 -5.75 -7.62
CA MET A 295 21.50 -6.02 -6.58
C MET A 295 22.17 -6.69 -5.38
N ALA A 296 22.03 -6.08 -4.21
CA ALA A 296 22.62 -6.52 -2.94
C ALA A 296 21.90 -7.75 -2.33
N TYR A 297 21.75 -8.80 -3.12
CA TYR A 297 21.16 -10.09 -2.78
C TYR A 297 22.07 -11.22 -3.28
N ASP A 298 21.94 -12.42 -2.72
CA ASP A 298 22.73 -13.58 -3.16
C ASP A 298 21.98 -14.46 -4.19
N SER A 299 20.66 -14.31 -4.26
CA SER A 299 19.78 -15.08 -5.15
C SER A 299 18.72 -14.20 -5.79
N LEU A 300 18.18 -14.67 -6.92
CA LEU A 300 17.09 -14.05 -7.68
C LEU A 300 17.36 -12.58 -8.04
N ARG A 301 18.61 -12.23 -8.33
CA ARG A 301 19.03 -10.84 -8.59
C ARG A 301 18.30 -10.24 -9.79
N ARG A 302 18.11 -11.03 -10.85
CA ARG A 302 17.45 -10.59 -12.08
C ARG A 302 15.97 -10.35 -11.82
N GLU A 303 15.31 -11.32 -11.20
CA GLU A 303 13.89 -11.29 -10.88
C GLU A 303 13.59 -10.14 -9.90
N ARG A 304 14.42 -9.95 -8.87
CA ARG A 304 14.33 -8.79 -7.98
C ARG A 304 14.45 -7.46 -8.70
N PHE A 305 15.38 -7.35 -9.66
CA PHE A 305 15.53 -6.13 -10.44
C PHE A 305 14.31 -5.86 -11.32
N LEU A 306 13.80 -6.89 -12.00
CA LEU A 306 12.61 -6.78 -12.87
C LEU A 306 11.36 -6.42 -12.06
N THR A 307 11.07 -7.14 -10.98
CA THR A 307 9.93 -6.88 -10.09
C THR A 307 10.00 -5.48 -9.49
N LEU A 308 11.15 -5.07 -8.96
CA LEU A 308 11.31 -3.75 -8.36
C LEU A 308 11.02 -2.64 -9.38
N ASN A 309 11.33 -2.83 -10.65
CA ASN A 309 11.16 -1.83 -11.71
C ASN A 309 9.89 -2.00 -12.56
N ALA A 310 9.00 -2.93 -12.18
CA ALA A 310 7.82 -3.31 -12.96
C ALA A 310 8.15 -3.57 -14.45
N LEU A 311 9.17 -4.41 -14.68
CA LEU A 311 9.65 -4.75 -16.02
C LEU A 311 9.33 -6.21 -16.37
N ASP A 312 8.95 -6.44 -17.62
CA ASP A 312 8.82 -7.77 -18.20
C ASP A 312 10.19 -8.43 -18.40
N ASP A 313 10.23 -9.77 -18.43
CA ASP A 313 11.49 -10.53 -18.51
C ASP A 313 12.22 -10.38 -19.85
N ASP A 314 11.50 -10.10 -20.94
CA ASP A 314 12.08 -9.88 -22.27
C ASP A 314 12.37 -8.39 -22.57
N VAL A 315 12.25 -7.51 -21.57
CA VAL A 315 12.46 -6.07 -21.75
C VAL A 315 13.86 -5.75 -22.29
N ARG A 316 13.91 -4.77 -23.22
CA ARG A 316 15.15 -4.13 -23.63
C ARG A 316 15.25 -2.75 -22.98
N LEU A 317 16.29 -2.53 -22.18
CA LEU A 317 16.51 -1.25 -21.52
C LEU A 317 16.94 -0.19 -22.54
N THR A 318 16.33 0.99 -22.46
CA THR A 318 16.64 2.14 -23.32
C THR A 318 17.56 3.11 -22.60
N PRO A 319 18.63 3.60 -23.25
CA PRO A 319 19.49 4.63 -22.65
C PRO A 319 18.69 5.86 -22.22
N GLY A 320 18.98 6.38 -21.03
CA GLY A 320 18.27 7.50 -20.42
C GLY A 320 17.16 7.09 -19.45
N ARG A 321 16.63 5.86 -19.54
CA ARG A 321 15.65 5.32 -18.59
C ARG A 321 16.23 5.30 -17.18
N LEU A 322 15.41 5.58 -16.17
CA LEU A 322 15.79 5.42 -14.77
C LEU A 322 15.37 4.05 -14.24
N VAL A 323 16.24 3.42 -13.47
CA VAL A 323 15.97 2.14 -12.82
C VAL A 323 16.40 2.18 -11.35
N LYS A 324 15.64 1.51 -10.50
CA LYS A 324 15.94 1.25 -9.11
C LYS A 324 16.85 0.04 -8.99
N VAL A 325 17.89 0.18 -8.17
CA VAL A 325 18.81 -0.91 -7.79
C VAL A 325 18.95 -0.89 -6.28
N VAL A 326 18.84 -2.05 -5.63
CA VAL A 326 19.15 -2.17 -4.21
C VAL A 326 20.65 -2.36 -4.04
N THR A 327 21.34 -1.39 -3.44
CA THR A 327 22.78 -1.47 -3.14
C THR A 327 23.00 -1.58 -1.63
N LYS A 328 24.18 -2.07 -1.21
CA LYS A 328 24.61 -2.09 0.19
C LYS A 328 25.70 -1.03 0.39
N GLU A 329 25.54 -0.21 1.41
CA GLU A 329 26.46 0.88 1.78
C GLU A 329 26.86 0.81 3.25
#